data_AF-A0A974TBN2-F1
#
_entry.id   AF-A0A974TBN2-F1
#
_cell.length_a   1.000
_cell.length_b   1.000
_cell.length_c   1.000
_cell.angle_alpha   90.00
_cell.angle_beta   90.00
_cell.angle_gamma   90.00
#
_symmetry.space_group_name_H-M   'P 1'
#
loop_
_entity.id
_entity.type
_entity.pdbx_description
1 polymer ?
#
loop_
_entity_poly.entity_id
_entity_poly.type
_entity_poly.pdbx_seq_one_letter_code
_entity_poly.pdbx_strand_id
1 'polypeptide(L)'
;MILVKNRHPVASQNDRFIQVQLVAGRRADGRPRFIWWNFVSTRQDRIEQAKSDWKVARFDRVPGDVTKSIPLCPSRNLRQCAIQTGNQS
;
A
#
# COMPACT_ATOMS: atom_id res chain seq x y z
N MET A 1 -11.92 11.21 -2.83
CA MET A 1 -11.47 12.39 -2.09
C MET A 1 -11.40 12.02 -0.61
N ILE A 2 -10.21 11.79 -0.07
CA ILE A 2 -10.00 11.63 1.36
C ILE A 2 -9.68 13.03 1.89
N LEU A 3 -10.51 13.56 2.79
CA LEU A 3 -10.20 14.78 3.52
C LEU A 3 -9.39 14.40 4.75
N VAL A 4 -8.09 14.74 4.74
CA VAL A 4 -7.25 14.70 5.94
C VAL A 4 -7.39 16.04 6.63
N LYS A 5 -8.05 16.09 7.79
CA LYS A 5 -8.18 17.32 8.58
C LYS A 5 -6.94 17.43 9.48
N ASN A 6 -6.34 18.62 9.51
CA ASN A 6 -5.06 18.90 10.17
C ASN A 6 -5.00 18.51 11.66
N ARG A 7 -3.77 18.24 12.10
CA ARG A 7 -3.33 17.78 13.42
C ARG A 7 -4.04 18.52 14.57
N HIS A 8 -4.90 17.82 15.29
CA HIS A 8 -5.37 18.28 16.59
C HIS A 8 -4.54 17.56 17.67
N PRO A 9 -3.91 18.27 18.62
CA PRO A 9 -3.33 17.63 19.79
C PRO A 9 -4.46 16.93 20.54
N VAL A 10 -4.35 15.60 20.68
CA VAL A 10 -5.28 14.81 21.49
C VAL A 10 -4.68 14.71 22.88
N ALA A 11 -5.47 15.07 23.90
CA ALA A 11 -5.07 14.92 25.29
C ALA A 11 -4.68 13.46 25.57
N SER A 12 -3.51 13.27 26.17
CA SER A 12 -2.96 11.96 26.52
C SER A 12 -2.94 11.82 28.04
N GLN A 13 -3.37 10.68 28.56
CA GLN A 13 -3.44 10.43 30.01
C GLN A 13 -2.08 10.54 30.73
N ASN A 14 -0.95 10.44 30.01
CA ASN A 14 0.39 10.34 30.59
C ASN A 14 1.29 11.54 30.25
N ASP A 15 0.70 12.72 30.00
CA ASP A 15 1.41 13.99 29.73
C ASP A 15 2.43 13.92 28.56
N ARG A 16 2.21 12.98 27.63
CA ARG A 16 2.96 12.85 26.38
C ARG A 16 2.10 13.32 25.23
N PHE A 17 2.58 14.31 24.47
CA PHE A 17 1.92 14.72 23.24
C PHE A 17 1.86 13.56 22.23
N ILE A 18 0.67 13.24 21.73
CA ILE A 18 0.47 12.29 20.63
C ILE A 18 -0.07 13.04 19.41
N GLN A 19 0.44 12.68 18.23
CA GLN A 19 -0.08 13.19 16.97
C GLN A 19 -1.05 12.17 16.39
N VAL A 20 -2.29 12.58 16.20
CA VAL A 20 -3.34 11.72 15.62
C VAL A 20 -3.77 12.32 14.28
N GLN A 21 -4.04 11.44 13.32
CA GLN A 21 -4.73 11.78 12.08
C GLN A 21 -6.08 11.06 12.03
N LEU A 22 -7.14 11.82 11.72
CA LEU A 22 -8.47 11.27 11.49
C LEU A 22 -8.72 11.18 9.99
N VAL A 23 -9.05 9.98 9.51
CA VAL A 23 -9.39 9.72 8.11
C VAL A 23 -10.83 9.24 8.03
N ALA A 24 -11.70 10.03 7.40
CA ALA A 24 -13.12 9.73 7.22
C ALA A 24 -13.56 9.92 5.76
N GLY A 25 -14.55 9.14 5.33
CA GLY A 25 -15.10 9.21 3.98
C GLY A 25 -16.32 8.30 3.81
N ARG A 26 -17.05 8.47 2.69
CA ARG A 26 -18.18 7.61 2.35
C ARG A 26 -17.71 6.17 2.18
N ARG A 27 -18.51 5.19 2.62
CA ARG A 27 -18.22 3.77 2.37
C ARG A 27 -18.06 3.53 0.87
N ALA A 28 -17.12 2.64 0.53
CA ALA A 28 -17.00 2.16 -0.85
C ALA A 28 -18.31 1.53 -1.31
N ASP A 29 -18.46 1.38 -2.63
CA ASP A 29 -19.61 0.86 -3.38
C ASP A 29 -20.02 -0.60 -3.06
N GLY A 30 -19.60 -1.15 -1.92
CA GLY A 30 -19.93 -2.51 -1.48
C GLY A 30 -19.23 -3.64 -2.25
N ARG A 31 -18.56 -3.34 -3.36
CA ARG A 31 -17.88 -4.35 -4.18
C ARG A 31 -16.66 -4.93 -3.46
N PRO A 32 -16.41 -6.25 -3.57
CA PRO A 32 -15.19 -6.87 -3.07
C PRO A 32 -13.95 -6.15 -3.60
N ARG A 33 -12.97 -5.90 -2.72
CA ARG A 33 -11.66 -5.37 -3.07
C ARG A 33 -10.63 -6.47 -2.87
N PHE A 34 -10.02 -6.93 -3.96
CA PHE A 34 -8.87 -7.81 -3.92
C PHE A 34 -7.64 -6.92 -3.73
N ILE A 35 -7.00 -7.07 -2.58
CA ILE A 35 -5.76 -6.37 -2.22
C ILE A 35 -4.65 -7.41 -2.16
N TRP A 36 -3.57 -7.15 -2.90
CA TRP A 36 -2.38 -7.98 -2.91
C TRP A 36 -1.16 -7.09 -3.16
N TRP A 37 -0.20 -7.09 -2.24
CA TRP A 37 0.92 -6.15 -2.24
C TRP A 37 0.46 -4.70 -2.56
N ASN A 38 1.02 -4.07 -3.59
CA ASN A 38 0.65 -2.74 -4.07
C ASN A 38 -0.50 -2.74 -5.10
N PHE A 39 -1.10 -3.89 -5.40
CA PHE A 39 -2.20 -4.03 -6.37
C PHE A 39 -3.56 -4.10 -5.67
N VAL A 40 -4.48 -3.24 -6.11
CA VAL A 40 -5.87 -3.19 -5.63
C VAL A 40 -6.82 -3.18 -6.81
N SER A 41 -7.77 -4.11 -6.82
CA SER A 41 -8.77 -4.23 -7.89
C SER A 41 -10.07 -4.80 -7.34
N THR A 42 -11.20 -4.52 -7.99
CA THR A 42 -12.47 -5.23 -7.73
C THR A 42 -12.58 -6.56 -8.46
N ARG A 43 -11.59 -6.89 -9.30
CA ARG A 43 -11.51 -8.15 -10.04
C ARG A 43 -10.20 -8.88 -9.73
N GLN A 44 -10.30 -10.19 -9.49
CA GLN A 44 -9.16 -11.03 -9.13
C GLN A 44 -8.21 -11.28 -10.32
N ASP A 45 -8.75 -11.48 -11.53
CA ASP A 45 -7.97 -11.70 -12.76
C ASP A 45 -7.00 -10.55 -13.05
N ARG A 46 -7.41 -9.31 -12.77
CA ARG A 46 -6.55 -8.12 -12.88
C ARG A 46 -5.37 -8.15 -11.92
N ILE A 47 -5.51 -8.74 -10.73
CA ILE A 47 -4.41 -8.91 -9.78
C ILE A 47 -3.39 -9.93 -10.32
N GLU A 48 -3.86 -11.02 -10.93
CA GLU A 48 -2.99 -12.06 -11.52
C GLU A 48 -2.23 -11.53 -12.73
N GLN A 49 -2.91 -10.78 -13.60
CA GLN A 49 -2.27 -10.08 -14.71
C GLN A 49 -1.20 -9.11 -14.21
N ALA A 50 -1.51 -8.26 -13.22
CA ALA A 50 -0.57 -7.30 -12.66
C ALA A 50 0.66 -7.98 -12.04
N LYS A 51 0.50 -9.14 -11.39
CA LYS A 51 1.64 -9.94 -10.89
C LYS A 51 2.55 -10.41 -12.03
N SER A 52 1.97 -10.88 -13.13
CA SER A 52 2.72 -11.30 -14.32
C SER A 52 3.47 -10.11 -14.92
N ASP A 53 2.77 -9.00 -15.13
CA ASP A 53 3.32 -7.77 -15.69
C ASP A 53 4.44 -7.19 -14.85
N TRP A 54 4.33 -7.28 -13.51
CA TRP A 54 5.39 -6.88 -12.60
C TRP A 54 6.65 -7.75 -12.76
N LYS A 55 6.49 -9.08 -12.83
CA LYS A 55 7.62 -10.01 -12.99
C LYS A 55 8.40 -9.77 -14.29
N VAL A 56 7.71 -9.40 -15.36
CA VAL A 56 8.33 -9.15 -16.66
C VAL A 56 8.60 -7.67 -16.95
N ALA A 57 8.52 -6.81 -15.93
CA ALA A 57 8.76 -5.36 -16.03
C ALA A 57 7.98 -4.66 -17.16
N ARG A 58 6.67 -4.99 -17.31
CA ARG A 58 5.75 -4.36 -18.27
C ARG A 58 5.15 -3.02 -17.81
N PHE A 59 5.38 -2.64 -16.56
CA PHE A 59 5.02 -1.30 -16.08
C PHE A 59 6.11 -0.29 -16.47
N ASP A 60 5.69 0.95 -16.73
CA ASP A 60 6.61 2.04 -17.06
C ASP A 60 7.63 2.24 -15.93
N ARG A 61 8.88 2.49 -16.33
CA ARG A 61 9.93 2.79 -15.37
C ARG A 61 9.74 4.19 -14.80
N VAL A 62 10.07 4.36 -13.53
CA VAL A 62 10.08 5.67 -12.89
C VAL A 62 11.27 6.47 -13.45
N PRO A 63 11.04 7.69 -13.98
CA PRO A 63 12.13 8.56 -14.43
C PRO A 63 13.13 8.81 -13.30
N GLY A 64 14.42 8.53 -13.55
CA GLY A 64 15.48 8.71 -12.56
C GLY A 64 15.81 7.47 -11.71
N ASP A 65 15.00 6.41 -11.74
CA ASP A 65 15.29 5.13 -11.08
C ASP A 65 15.07 3.97 -12.06
N VAL A 66 16.03 3.79 -12.96
CA VAL A 66 15.95 2.82 -14.08
C VAL A 66 16.61 1.48 -13.77
N THR A 67 17.33 1.36 -12.65
CA THR A 67 18.15 0.18 -12.31
C THR A 67 17.57 -0.64 -11.17
N LYS A 68 16.73 -0.07 -10.31
CA LYS A 68 16.18 -0.78 -9.15
C LYS A 68 14.82 -1.37 -9.46
N SER A 69 14.67 -2.66 -9.18
CA SER A 69 13.39 -3.37 -9.24
C SER A 69 13.05 -3.91 -7.86
N ILE A 70 11.84 -3.66 -7.39
CA ILE A 70 11.36 -4.22 -6.12
C ILE A 70 10.79 -5.61 -6.40
N PRO A 71 11.28 -6.67 -5.73
CA PRO A 71 10.78 -8.01 -5.97
C PRO A 71 9.30 -8.13 -5.61
N LEU A 72 8.59 -8.95 -6.39
CA LEU A 72 7.21 -9.32 -6.10
C LEU A 72 7.17 -10.10 -4.79
N CYS A 73 6.30 -9.71 -3.86
CA CYS A 73 6.11 -10.50 -2.64
C CYS A 73 5.63 -11.94 -2.95
N PRO A 74 6.06 -12.98 -2.24
CA PRO A 74 5.55 -14.34 -2.45
C PRO A 74 4.24 -14.63 -1.69
N SER A 75 3.94 -13.89 -0.62
CA SER A 75 2.79 -14.13 0.26
C SER A 75 1.61 -13.19 -0.02
N ARG A 76 0.39 -13.65 0.24
CA ARG A 76 -0.80 -12.79 0.30
C ARG A 76 -0.88 -12.01 1.61
N ASN A 77 -0.18 -12.46 2.65
CA ASN A 77 -0.11 -11.76 3.93
C ASN A 77 0.84 -10.57 3.81
N LEU A 78 0.27 -9.36 3.72
CA LEU A 78 1.03 -8.12 3.56
C LEU A 78 2.04 -7.85 4.68
N ARG A 79 1.79 -8.35 5.91
CA ARG A 79 2.76 -8.24 7.01
C ARG A 79 4.04 -9.04 6.75
N GLN A 80 3.93 -10.13 6.00
CA GLN A 80 5.07 -10.96 5.61
C GLN A 80 5.84 -10.37 4.41
N CYS A 81 5.21 -9.50 3.62
CA CYS A 81 5.83 -8.85 2.46
C CYS A 81 6.79 -7.71 2.85
N ALA A 82 6.47 -6.96 3.91
CA ALA A 82 7.23 -5.77 4.33
C ALA A 82 8.65 -6.08 4.86
N ILE A 83 8.92 -7.32 5.26
CA ILE A 83 10.20 -7.72 5.86
C ILE A 83 11.29 -7.98 4.80
N GLN A 84 10.93 -8.16 3.53
CA GLN A 84 11.91 -8.48 2.47
C GLN A 84 12.66 -7.26 1.90
N THR A 85 12.15 -6.04 2.11
CA THR A 85 12.77 -4.80 1.59
C THR A 85 13.85 -4.21 2.49
N GLY A 86 14.13 -4.84 3.64
CA GLY A 86 15.18 -4.44 4.58
C GLY A 86 16.41 -5.35 4.59
N ASN A 87 16.52 -6.32 3.67
CA ASN A 87 17.66 -7.26 3.63
C ASN A 87 18.01 -7.68 2.20
N GLN A 88 18.22 -6.71 1.33
CA GLN A 88 18.99 -6.92 0.10
C GLN A 88 20.07 -5.84 0.02
N SER A 89 21.26 -6.24 0.50
CA SER A 89 22.58 -5.59 0.44
C SER A 89 22.79 -4.32 1.26
#